data_AF-A0A3C7W2Z3-F1
#
_entry.id   AF-A0A3C7W2Z3-F1
#
_cell.length_a   1.000
_cell.length_b   1.000
_cell.length_c   1.000
_cell.angle_alpha   90.00
_cell.angle_beta   90.00
_cell.angle_gamma   90.00
#
_symmetry.space_group_name_H-M   'P 1'
#
loop_
_entity.id
_entity.type
_entity.pdbx_description
1 polymer ?
#
loop_
_entity_poly.entity_id
_entity_poly.type
_entity_poly.pdbx_seq_one_letter_code
_entity_poly.pdbx_strand_id
1 'polypeptide(L)'
;CMNACGHHHIGHIGILGVDKKGEEFFQVSLGGNQGKDASLGAILGPSFRREDMPDVIETLLRVYLDHRLEEETFLQTLRRIGMQPFKERVYDNGNAR
;
A
#
# COMPACT_ATOMS: atom_id res chain seq x y z
N CYS A 1 -1.07 -9.45 11.06
CA CYS A 1 -2.37 -10.12 11.26
C CYS A 1 -3.37 -9.12 11.86
N MET A 2 -4.63 -9.52 12.04
CA MET A 2 -5.72 -8.66 12.53
C MET A 2 -5.46 -8.04 13.91
N ASN A 3 -4.52 -8.57 14.69
CA ASN A 3 -4.11 -8.01 15.98
C ASN A 3 -3.44 -6.62 15.86
N ALA A 4 -3.12 -6.18 14.65
CA ALA A 4 -2.66 -4.81 14.34
C ALA A 4 -1.41 -4.32 15.08
N CYS A 5 -0.57 -5.21 15.65
CA CYS A 5 0.68 -4.83 16.31
C CYS A 5 1.68 -4.10 15.39
N GLY A 6 1.57 -4.29 14.06
CA GLY A 6 2.33 -3.56 13.05
C GLY A 6 1.69 -2.23 12.61
N HIS A 7 0.61 -1.79 13.26
CA HIS A 7 -0.09 -0.53 13.00
C HIS A 7 -0.46 -0.29 11.52
N HIS A 8 -0.80 -1.36 10.80
CA HIS A 8 -1.03 -1.31 9.35
C HIS A 8 -2.14 -0.35 8.92
N HIS A 9 -3.12 -0.04 9.78
CA HIS A 9 -4.18 0.93 9.45
C HIS A 9 -3.71 2.38 9.43
N ILE A 10 -2.61 2.72 10.11
CA ILE A 10 -2.09 4.09 10.27
C ILE A 10 -0.70 4.28 9.66
N GLY A 11 -0.17 3.24 8.99
CA GLY A 11 1.03 3.36 8.16
C GLY A 11 0.71 3.95 6.79
N HIS A 12 1.63 4.76 6.25
CA HIS A 12 1.51 5.29 4.89
C HIS A 12 1.35 4.17 3.86
N ILE A 13 2.08 3.06 4.07
CA ILE A 13 1.92 1.78 3.39
C ILE A 13 1.66 0.73 4.48
N GLY A 14 0.40 0.34 4.62
CA GLY A 14 -0.05 -0.67 5.56
C GLY A 14 -0.02 -2.06 4.94
N ILE A 15 0.55 -3.03 5.67
CA ILE A 15 0.60 -4.43 5.25
C ILE A 15 -0.06 -5.30 6.34
N LEU A 16 -1.17 -5.93 5.98
CA LEU A 16 -1.91 -6.84 6.84
C LEU A 16 -1.78 -8.27 6.29
N GLY A 17 -1.10 -9.15 7.04
CA GLY A 17 -1.18 -10.59 6.78
C GLY A 17 -2.58 -11.14 7.04
N VAL A 18 -3.15 -11.86 6.07
CA VAL A 18 -4.46 -12.52 6.10
C VAL A 18 -4.30 -14.00 5.72
N ASP A 19 -5.05 -14.87 6.39
CA ASP A 19 -5.14 -16.29 6.01
C ASP A 19 -6.31 -16.48 5.04
N LYS A 20 -6.07 -17.21 3.95
CA LYS A 20 -7.10 -17.67 3.03
C LYS A 20 -6.93 -19.17 2.80
N LYS A 21 -7.80 -19.98 3.41
CA LYS A 21 -7.80 -21.45 3.26
C LYS A 21 -6.47 -22.09 3.65
N GLY A 22 -5.79 -21.55 4.67
CA GLY A 22 -4.49 -22.04 5.13
C GLY A 22 -3.28 -21.54 4.33
N GLU A 23 -3.50 -20.65 3.36
CA GLU A 23 -2.43 -19.94 2.65
C GLU A 23 -2.32 -18.50 3.18
N GLU A 24 -1.08 -18.02 3.36
CA GLU A 24 -0.81 -16.66 3.80
C GLU A 24 -0.80 -15.68 2.63
N PHE A 25 -1.65 -14.66 2.71
CA PHE A 25 -1.72 -13.54 1.80
C PHE A 25 -1.48 -12.22 2.54
N PHE A 26 -1.26 -11.15 1.77
CA PHE A 26 -1.01 -9.81 2.30
C PHE A 26 -1.97 -8.81 1.67
N GLN A 27 -2.74 -8.12 2.52
CA GLN A 27 -3.58 -7.01 2.14
C GLN A 27 -2.79 -5.70 2.28
N VAL A 28 -2.72 -4.93 1.20
CA VAL A 28 -2.09 -3.60 1.20
C VAL A 28 -3.15 -2.51 1.33
N SER A 29 -2.87 -1.52 2.16
CA SER A 29 -3.62 -0.27 2.28
C SER A 29 -2.69 0.93 2.21
N LEU A 30 -3.10 2.04 1.60
CA LEU A 30 -2.29 3.25 1.50
C LEU A 30 -2.98 4.46 2.14
N GLY A 31 -2.17 5.39 2.63
CA GLY A 31 -2.64 6.70 3.09
C GLY A 31 -2.98 6.79 4.58
N GLY A 32 -2.63 5.79 5.38
CA GLY A 32 -2.74 5.89 6.84
C GLY A 32 -1.73 6.89 7.40
N ASN A 33 -2.09 7.61 8.46
CA ASN A 33 -1.22 8.57 9.13
C ASN A 33 -1.49 8.56 10.65
N GLN A 34 -0.43 8.43 11.44
CA GLN A 34 -0.47 8.51 12.92
C GLN A 34 -0.14 9.90 13.48
N GLY A 35 0.18 10.86 12.62
CA GLY A 35 0.54 12.23 12.99
C GLY A 35 -0.66 13.12 13.29
N LYS A 36 -0.44 14.45 13.24
CA LYS A 36 -1.47 15.46 13.52
C LYS A 36 -2.69 15.38 12.59
N ASP A 37 -2.47 14.96 11.35
CA ASP A 37 -3.51 14.78 10.36
C ASP A 37 -3.85 13.29 10.21
N ALA A 38 -4.37 12.75 11.31
CA ALA A 38 -4.62 11.33 11.46
C ALA A 38 -5.63 10.81 10.42
N SER A 39 -5.29 9.69 9.78
CA SER A 39 -6.13 9.08 8.77
C SER A 39 -5.93 7.57 8.74
N LEU A 40 -6.97 6.84 8.35
CA LEU A 40 -6.89 5.41 8.11
C LEU A 40 -6.51 5.15 6.66
N GLY A 41 -5.64 4.16 6.44
CA GLY A 41 -5.28 3.70 5.12
C GLY A 41 -6.48 3.07 4.40
N ALA A 42 -6.61 3.34 3.11
CA ALA A 42 -7.62 2.74 2.25
C ALA A 42 -7.04 1.51 1.54
N ILE A 43 -7.86 0.45 1.43
CA ILE A 43 -7.46 -0.80 0.76
C ILE A 43 -7.14 -0.53 -0.71
N LEU A 44 -5.96 -0.96 -1.16
CA LEU A 44 -5.49 -0.76 -2.53
C LEU A 44 -6.27 -1.63 -3.53
N GLY A 45 -6.62 -2.87 -3.14
CA GLY A 45 -7.36 -3.85 -3.94
C GLY A 45 -7.21 -5.27 -3.40
N PRO A 46 -7.27 -6.32 -4.24
CA PRO A 46 -7.01 -7.71 -3.84
C PRO A 46 -5.70 -7.92 -3.04
N SER A 47 -5.63 -9.03 -2.31
CA SER A 47 -4.44 -9.41 -1.54
C SER A 47 -3.41 -10.12 -2.41
N PHE A 48 -2.14 -10.00 -2.05
CA PHE A 48 -0.99 -10.56 -2.75
C PHE A 48 -0.44 -11.79 -2.04
N ARG A 49 0.27 -12.67 -2.75
CA ARG A 49 1.06 -13.73 -2.11
C ARG A 49 2.31 -13.13 -1.48
N ARG A 50 2.95 -13.89 -0.58
CA ARG A 50 4.20 -13.46 0.07
C ARG A 50 5.30 -13.12 -0.93
N GLU A 51 5.41 -13.94 -1.98
CA GLU A 51 6.44 -13.81 -3.02
C GLU A 51 6.29 -12.53 -3.86
N ASP A 52 5.08 -12.01 -4.03
CA ASP A 52 4.82 -10.80 -4.84
C ASP A 52 5.07 -9.50 -4.06
N MET A 53 5.13 -9.56 -2.73
CA MET A 53 5.21 -8.36 -1.89
C MET A 53 6.41 -7.45 -2.19
N PRO A 54 7.63 -7.96 -2.43
CA PRO A 54 8.76 -7.11 -2.83
C PRO A 54 8.44 -6.28 -4.09
N ASP A 55 7.87 -6.90 -5.12
CA ASP A 55 7.55 -6.24 -6.39
C ASP A 55 6.40 -5.23 -6.25
N VAL A 56 5.41 -5.54 -5.39
CA VAL A 56 4.34 -4.60 -5.03
C VAL A 56 4.91 -3.35 -4.37
N ILE A 57 5.79 -3.51 -3.38
CA ILE A 57 6.42 -2.38 -2.68
C ILE A 57 7.29 -1.57 -3.65
N GLU A 58 8.10 -2.23 -4.47
CA GLU A 58 8.91 -1.56 -5.48
C GLU A 58 8.03 -0.74 -6.44
N THR A 59 6.93 -1.32 -6.91
CA THR A 59 5.99 -0.63 -7.82
C THR A 59 5.38 0.61 -7.17
N LEU A 60 4.95 0.52 -5.90
CA LEU A 60 4.42 1.67 -5.16
C LEU A 60 5.46 2.79 -5.00
N LEU A 61 6.71 2.43 -4.70
CA LEU A 61 7.80 3.39 -4.57
C LEU A 61 8.14 4.02 -5.91
N ARG A 62 8.12 3.26 -7.02
CA ARG A 62 8.31 3.79 -8.38
C ARG A 62 7.24 4.82 -8.73
N VAL A 63 5.95 4.52 -8.51
CA VAL A 63 4.86 5.49 -8.73
C VAL A 63 5.08 6.76 -7.90
N TYR A 64 5.48 6.61 -6.63
CA TYR A 64 5.82 7.77 -5.81
C TYR A 64 6.98 8.58 -6.40
N LEU A 65 8.08 7.94 -6.79
CA LEU A 65 9.25 8.63 -7.36
C LEU A 65 8.95 9.29 -8.71
N ASP A 66 8.11 8.68 -9.53
CA ASP A 66 7.71 9.18 -10.86
C ASP A 66 6.80 10.41 -10.77
N HIS A 67 5.99 10.51 -9.70
CA HIS A 67 4.98 11.55 -9.56
C HIS A 67 5.27 12.60 -8.49
N ARG A 68 6.20 12.37 -7.55
CA ARG A 68 6.50 13.32 -6.48
C ARG A 68 7.02 14.63 -7.05
N LEU A 69 6.58 15.73 -6.44
CA LEU A 69 7.26 17.02 -6.61
C LEU A 69 8.42 17.11 -5.62
N GLU A 70 9.30 18.10 -5.81
CA GLU A 70 10.44 18.30 -4.90
C GLU A 70 9.98 18.35 -3.43
N GLU A 71 10.70 17.62 -2.58
CA GLU A 71 10.46 17.49 -1.14
C GLU A 71 9.13 16.84 -0.71
N GLU A 72 8.27 16.39 -1.65
CA GLU A 72 7.05 15.68 -1.27
C GLU A 72 7.37 14.33 -0.61
N THR A 73 6.73 14.07 0.51
CA THR A 73 6.66 12.73 1.11
C THR A 73 5.69 11.84 0.34
N PHE A 74 5.81 10.52 0.51
CA PHE A 74 4.88 9.54 -0.08
C PHE A 74 3.41 9.89 0.18
N LEU A 75 3.07 10.26 1.41
CA LEU A 75 1.70 10.58 1.80
C LEU A 75 1.18 11.83 1.08
N GLN A 76 2.03 12.87 0.94
CA GLN A 76 1.67 14.08 0.21
C GLN A 76 1.43 13.79 -1.27
N THR A 77 2.33 13.03 -1.91
CA THR A 77 2.17 12.61 -3.31
C THR A 77 0.88 11.82 -3.51
N LEU A 78 0.62 10.80 -2.66
CA LEU A 78 -0.60 10.00 -2.71
C LEU A 78 -1.87 10.85 -2.58
N ARG A 79 -1.87 11.83 -1.67
CA ARG A 79 -3.03 12.71 -1.47
C ARG A 79 -3.27 13.64 -2.65
N ARG A 80 -2.21 14.11 -3.31
CA ARG A 80 -2.31 15.02 -4.46
C ARG A 80 -2.78 14.30 -5.72
N ILE A 81 -2.20 13.15 -6.05
CA ILE A 81 -2.50 12.43 -7.30
C ILE A 81 -3.61 11.38 -7.14
N GLY A 82 -3.99 11.07 -5.91
CA GLY A 82 -4.96 10.04 -5.58
C GLY A 82 -4.39 8.61 -5.63
N MET A 83 -5.23 7.64 -5.26
CA MET A 83 -4.87 6.21 -5.21
C MET A 83 -4.76 5.57 -6.59
N GLN A 84 -5.45 6.14 -7.59
CA GLN A 84 -5.65 5.49 -8.89
C GLN A 84 -4.34 5.13 -9.62
N PRO A 85 -3.33 6.03 -9.73
CA PRO A 85 -2.07 5.68 -10.38
C PRO A 85 -1.32 4.52 -9.69
N PHE A 86 -1.38 4.46 -8.35
CA PHE A 86 -0.78 3.37 -7.57
C PHE A 86 -1.49 2.05 -7.83
N LYS A 87 -2.83 2.08 -7.85
CA LYS A 87 -3.66 0.91 -8.11
C LYS A 87 -3.37 0.36 -9.52
N GLU A 88 -3.51 1.19 -10.54
CA GLU A 88 -3.28 0.79 -11.93
C GLU A 88 -1.90 0.17 -12.11
N ARG A 89 -0.83 0.82 -11.64
CA ARG A 89 0.53 0.30 -11.81
C ARG A 89 0.77 -1.04 -11.12
N VAL A 90 0.23 -1.22 -9.92
CA VAL A 90 0.40 -2.47 -9.14
C VAL A 90 -0.35 -3.63 -9.80
N TYR A 91 -1.54 -3.40 -10.34
CA TYR A 91 -2.36 -4.46 -10.94
C TYR A 91 -2.04 -4.73 -12.42
N ASP A 92 -1.57 -3.73 -13.17
CA ASP A 92 -1.19 -3.88 -14.58
C ASP A 92 0.11 -4.69 -14.76
N ASN A 93 1.00 -4.69 -13.77
CA ASN A 93 2.24 -5.48 -13.81
C ASN A 93 2.01 -7.00 -13.62
N GLY A 94 0.77 -7.46 -13.49
CA GLY A 94 0.45 -8.89 -13.37
C GLY A 94 0.80 -9.51 -12.01
N ASN A 95 1.11 -8.69 -10.99
CA ASN A 95 1.43 -9.11 -9.63
C ASN A 95 0.22 -9.59 -8.83
N ALA A 96 -1.00 -9.37 -9.32
CA ALA A 96 -2.21 -9.93 -8.74
C ALA A 96 -2.60 -11.20 -9.49
N ARG A 97 -2.04 -12.33 -9.08
CA ARG A 97 -2.47 -13.67 -9.54
C ARG A 97 -2.90 -14.51 -8.36
#